data_AF-A0A3B8MTF4-F1
#
_entry.id   AF-A0A3B8MTF4-F1
#
_cell.length_a   1.000
_cell.length_b   1.000
_cell.length_c   1.000
_cell.angle_alpha   90.00
_cell.angle_beta   90.00
_cell.angle_gamma   90.00
#
_symmetry.space_group_name_H-M   'P 1'
#
loop_
_entity.id
_entity.type
_entity.pdbx_description
1 polymer ?
#
loop_
_entity_poly.entity_id
_entity_poly.type
_entity_poly.pdbx_seq_one_letter_code
_entity_poly.pdbx_strand_id
1 'polypeptide(L)'
;GVMALWLGIMKIADKSGLTDIIAKLLKPIIIRLFPDVPKDHPAISAIIMNISANMLGLGNAATPFGIKAMEYLQVLNKKDSASNAMCRFLVINTASIQFIPAVMVGIRASLGSRNPADFVIVSILSTSTAIVVGLILNKYLEKMPIFKE
;
A
#
# COMPACT_ATOMS: atom_id res chain seq x y z
N GLY A 1 9.55 -26.91 -3.36
CA GLY A 1 8.25 -27.44 -2.87
C GLY A 1 7.38 -26.33 -2.31
N VAL A 2 7.58 -25.96 -1.04
CA VAL A 2 6.70 -25.02 -0.31
C VAL A 2 6.67 -23.62 -0.93
N MET A 3 7.82 -23.03 -1.31
CA MET A 3 7.85 -21.70 -1.95
C MET A 3 7.18 -21.68 -3.33
N ALA A 4 7.28 -22.77 -4.10
CA ALA A 4 6.64 -22.89 -5.40
C ALA A 4 5.11 -23.01 -5.28
N LEU A 5 4.63 -23.80 -4.32
CA LEU A 5 3.22 -23.86 -3.93
C LEU A 5 2.71 -22.47 -3.53
N TRP A 6 3.51 -21.75 -2.76
CA TRP A 6 3.17 -20.44 -2.25
C TRP A 6 3.07 -19.37 -3.34
N LEU A 7 4.06 -19.32 -4.25
CA LEU A 7 4.01 -18.46 -5.44
C LEU A 7 2.82 -18.82 -6.34
N GLY A 8 2.43 -20.10 -6.40
CA GLY A 8 1.22 -20.56 -7.09
C GLY A 8 -0.06 -19.97 -6.50
N ILE A 9 -0.24 -20.04 -5.18
CA ILE A 9 -1.39 -19.46 -4.46
C ILE A 9 -1.48 -17.94 -4.69
N MET A 10 -0.35 -17.24 -4.61
CA MET A 10 -0.28 -15.81 -4.87
C MET A 10 -0.67 -15.44 -6.30
N LYS A 11 -0.27 -16.26 -7.29
CA LYS A 11 -0.65 -16.07 -8.69
C LYS A 11 -2.13 -16.34 -8.95
N ILE A 12 -2.75 -17.24 -8.18
CA ILE A 12 -4.20 -17.47 -8.20
C ILE A 12 -4.92 -16.27 -7.58
N ALA A 13 -4.45 -15.75 -6.44
CA ALA A 13 -5.01 -14.57 -5.80
C ALA A 13 -5.03 -13.35 -6.75
N ASP A 14 -3.91 -13.12 -7.45
CA ASP A 14 -3.79 -12.08 -8.48
C ASP A 14 -4.80 -12.27 -9.63
N LYS A 15 -4.93 -13.49 -10.16
CA LYS A 15 -5.86 -13.80 -11.26
C LYS A 15 -7.33 -13.95 -10.85
N SER A 16 -7.61 -14.12 -9.57
CA SER A 16 -8.97 -14.38 -9.04
C SER A 16 -9.84 -13.12 -8.93
N GLY A 17 -9.29 -11.92 -9.16
CA GLY A 17 -9.99 -10.66 -8.91
C GLY A 17 -10.10 -10.31 -7.41
N LEU A 18 -9.35 -11.00 -6.53
CA LEU A 18 -9.31 -10.68 -5.10
C LEU A 18 -8.80 -9.24 -4.87
N THR A 19 -7.84 -8.80 -5.68
CA THR A 19 -7.37 -7.42 -5.75
C THR A 19 -8.51 -6.44 -6.05
N ASP A 20 -9.42 -6.78 -6.97
CA ASP A 20 -10.57 -5.93 -7.33
C ASP A 20 -11.60 -5.84 -6.20
N ILE A 21 -11.80 -6.92 -5.43
CA ILE A 21 -12.68 -6.92 -4.26
C ILE A 21 -12.11 -6.00 -3.18
N ILE A 22 -10.83 -6.16 -2.85
CA ILE A 22 -10.14 -5.29 -1.89
C ILE A 22 -10.16 -3.84 -2.37
N ALA A 23 -9.95 -3.64 -3.68
CA ALA A 23 -9.99 -2.31 -4.29
C ALA A 23 -11.34 -1.62 -4.07
N LYS A 24 -12.45 -2.33 -4.26
CA LYS A 24 -13.81 -1.81 -4.01
C LYS A 24 -14.03 -1.46 -2.53
N LEU A 25 -13.51 -2.27 -1.61
CA LEU A 25 -13.60 -2.03 -0.17
C LEU A 25 -12.75 -0.83 0.27
N LEU A 26 -11.57 -0.65 -0.32
CA LEU A 26 -10.66 0.46 -0.01
C LEU A 26 -11.08 1.77 -0.65
N LYS A 27 -11.79 1.75 -1.78
CA LYS A 27 -12.22 2.95 -2.52
C LYS A 27 -12.80 4.06 -1.62
N PRO A 28 -13.78 3.83 -0.73
CA PRO A 28 -14.31 4.89 0.14
C PRO A 28 -13.27 5.46 1.11
N ILE A 29 -12.34 4.64 1.59
CA ILE A 29 -11.27 5.05 2.51
C ILE A 29 -10.26 5.93 1.76
N ILE A 30 -9.82 5.49 0.57
CA ILE A 30 -8.84 6.22 -0.25
C ILE A 30 -9.40 7.57 -0.70
N ILE A 31 -10.65 7.63 -1.16
CA ILE A 31 -11.28 8.91 -1.54
C ILE A 31 -11.29 9.90 -0.36
N ARG A 32 -11.45 9.40 0.88
CA ARG A 32 -11.44 10.25 2.07
C ARG A 32 -10.03 10.66 2.51
N LEU A 33 -9.01 9.82 2.28
CA LEU A 33 -7.60 10.11 2.57
C LEU A 33 -6.96 11.07 1.53
N PHE A 34 -7.49 11.09 0.31
CA PHE A 34 -7.01 11.90 -0.81
C PHE A 34 -8.07 12.90 -1.30
N PRO A 35 -8.52 13.85 -0.45
CA PRO A 35 -9.52 14.85 -0.83
C PRO A 35 -9.06 15.77 -1.98
N ASP A 36 -7.75 15.91 -2.19
CA ASP A 36 -7.16 16.79 -3.20
C ASP A 36 -7.14 16.17 -4.61
N VAL A 37 -7.56 14.91 -4.74
CA VAL A 37 -7.58 14.16 -6.00
C VAL A 37 -9.03 13.95 -6.44
N PRO A 38 -9.42 14.26 -7.69
CA PRO A 38 -10.77 14.01 -8.18
C PRO A 38 -11.13 12.52 -8.09
N LYS A 39 -12.36 12.22 -7.66
CA LYS A 39 -12.81 10.84 -7.35
C LYS A 39 -12.72 9.89 -8.55
N ASP A 40 -12.88 10.42 -9.75
CA ASP A 40 -12.86 9.67 -11.02
C ASP A 40 -11.49 9.77 -11.73
N HIS A 41 -10.48 10.39 -11.10
CA HIS A 41 -9.14 10.48 -11.67
C HIS A 41 -8.43 9.12 -11.62
N PRO A 42 -7.68 8.73 -12.66
CA PRO A 42 -6.94 7.45 -12.69
C PRO A 42 -5.93 7.28 -11.54
N ALA A 43 -5.48 8.37 -10.91
CA ALA A 43 -4.67 8.35 -9.70
C ALA A 43 -5.33 7.52 -8.58
N ILE A 44 -6.63 7.68 -8.34
CA ILE A 44 -7.34 6.95 -7.28
C ILE A 44 -7.28 5.44 -7.53
N SER A 45 -7.58 5.02 -8.76
CA SER A 45 -7.52 3.60 -9.14
C SER A 45 -6.10 3.03 -9.01
N ALA A 46 -5.07 3.76 -9.45
CA ALA A 46 -3.68 3.33 -9.33
C ALA A 46 -3.22 3.19 -7.86
N ILE A 47 -3.59 4.16 -7.00
CA ILE A 47 -3.32 4.13 -5.55
C ILE A 47 -3.99 2.91 -4.91
N ILE A 48 -5.27 2.69 -5.22
CA ILE A 48 -6.04 1.55 -4.70
C ILE A 48 -5.40 0.23 -5.11
N MET A 49 -5.00 0.09 -6.39
CA MET A 49 -4.37 -1.14 -6.89
C MET A 49 -3.01 -1.38 -6.22
N ASN A 50 -2.19 -0.34 -6.07
CA ASN A 50 -0.92 -0.43 -5.35
C ASN A 50 -1.12 -0.89 -3.90
N ILE A 51 -2.02 -0.26 -3.15
CA ILE A 51 -2.28 -0.60 -1.75
C ILE A 51 -2.87 -2.01 -1.63
N SER A 52 -3.80 -2.39 -2.52
CA SER A 52 -4.39 -3.73 -2.54
C SER A 52 -3.35 -4.81 -2.83
N ALA A 53 -2.47 -4.58 -3.81
CA ALA A 53 -1.37 -5.48 -4.13
C ALA A 53 -0.37 -5.59 -2.96
N ASN A 54 -0.04 -4.46 -2.32
CA ASN A 54 0.78 -4.44 -1.11
C ASN A 54 0.12 -5.22 0.03
N MET A 55 -1.17 -5.07 0.29
CA MET A 55 -1.87 -5.77 1.38
C MET A 55 -1.93 -7.30 1.20
N LEU A 56 -1.97 -7.75 -0.05
CA LEU A 56 -1.92 -9.18 -0.41
C LEU A 56 -0.51 -9.75 -0.52
N GLY A 57 0.50 -8.89 -0.67
CA GLY A 57 1.91 -9.30 -0.70
C GLY A 57 2.40 -9.58 -2.12
N LEU A 58 1.68 -9.01 -3.08
CA LEU A 58 1.99 -9.00 -4.50
C LEU A 58 2.95 -7.84 -4.80
N GLY A 59 4.09 -7.77 -4.11
CA GLY A 59 5.05 -6.67 -4.24
C GLY A 59 5.49 -6.40 -5.69
N ASN A 60 5.61 -7.47 -6.49
CA ASN A 60 5.93 -7.37 -7.92
C ASN A 60 4.87 -6.60 -8.73
N ALA A 61 3.60 -6.64 -8.32
CA ALA A 61 2.52 -5.88 -8.94
C ALA A 61 2.35 -4.49 -8.28
N ALA A 62 2.67 -4.35 -6.99
CA ALA A 62 2.48 -3.09 -6.29
C ALA A 62 3.37 -1.95 -6.81
N THR A 63 4.65 -2.22 -7.09
CA THR A 63 5.60 -1.21 -7.59
C THR A 63 5.17 -0.52 -8.89
N PRO A 64 4.78 -1.23 -9.98
CA PRO A 64 4.33 -0.57 -11.20
C PRO A 64 3.05 0.24 -11.01
N PHE A 65 2.12 -0.20 -10.15
CA PHE A 65 0.95 0.61 -9.79
C PHE A 65 1.34 1.86 -8.99
N GLY A 66 2.36 1.76 -8.14
CA GLY A 66 2.86 2.88 -7.36
C GLY A 66 3.52 3.96 -8.22
N ILE A 67 4.31 3.57 -9.22
CA ILE A 67 4.90 4.50 -10.18
C ILE A 67 3.79 5.22 -10.97
N LYS A 68 2.82 4.47 -11.52
CA LYS A 68 1.67 5.07 -12.21
C LYS A 68 0.86 6.01 -11.31
N ALA A 69 0.67 5.65 -10.04
CA ALA A 69 0.00 6.52 -9.08
C ALA A 69 0.76 7.85 -8.91
N MET A 70 2.08 7.80 -8.77
CA MET A 70 2.91 9.01 -8.68
C MET A 70 2.87 9.85 -9.96
N GLU A 71 2.92 9.23 -11.14
CA GLU A 71 2.78 9.92 -12.43
C GLU A 71 1.43 10.65 -12.52
N TYR A 72 0.34 9.98 -12.18
CA TYR A 72 -1.00 10.60 -12.18
C TYR A 72 -1.15 11.69 -11.13
N LEU A 73 -0.53 11.55 -9.96
CA LEU A 73 -0.50 12.61 -8.95
C LEU A 73 0.33 13.80 -9.42
N GLN A 74 1.42 13.58 -10.16
CA GLN A 74 2.25 14.65 -10.72
C GLN A 74 1.51 15.42 -11.82
N VAL A 75 0.66 14.78 -12.63
CA VAL A 75 -0.20 15.48 -13.61
C VAL A 75 -1.13 16.49 -12.93
N LEU A 76 -1.59 16.20 -11.71
CA LEU A 76 -2.41 17.12 -10.91
C LEU A 76 -1.59 18.16 -10.15
N ASN A 77 -0.28 17.94 -10.04
CA ASN A 77 0.64 18.78 -9.32
C ASN A 77 1.22 19.86 -10.25
N LYS A 78 1.02 21.13 -9.91
CA LYS A 78 1.53 22.27 -10.69
C LYS A 78 2.95 22.68 -10.29
N LYS A 79 3.58 21.94 -9.37
CA LYS A 79 4.89 22.22 -8.80
C LYS A 79 5.88 21.12 -9.15
N ASP A 80 7.16 21.46 -9.16
CA ASP A 80 8.26 20.48 -9.24
C ASP A 80 8.51 19.78 -7.89
N SER A 81 7.99 20.35 -6.79
CA SER A 81 8.03 19.74 -5.46
C SER A 81 6.86 18.78 -5.23
N ALA A 82 7.02 17.81 -4.34
CA ALA A 82 5.99 16.82 -4.05
C ALA A 82 4.73 17.44 -3.45
N SER A 83 3.56 17.07 -3.99
CA SER A 83 2.26 17.48 -3.42
C SER A 83 1.93 16.73 -2.13
N ASN A 84 1.01 17.28 -1.32
CA ASN A 84 0.52 16.61 -0.10
C ASN A 84 -0.06 15.22 -0.39
N ALA A 85 -0.69 15.04 -1.55
CA ALA A 85 -1.20 13.74 -1.99
C ALA A 85 -0.04 12.76 -2.24
N MET A 86 1.04 13.18 -2.90
CA MET A 86 2.22 12.33 -3.12
C MET A 86 2.88 11.94 -1.79
N CYS A 87 3.02 12.88 -0.85
CA CYS A 87 3.55 12.60 0.49
C CYS A 87 2.66 11.60 1.26
N ARG A 88 1.33 11.79 1.26
CA ARG A 88 0.39 10.84 1.88
C ARG A 88 0.51 9.45 1.27
N PHE A 89 0.59 9.37 -0.06
CA PHE A 89 0.73 8.10 -0.76
C PHE A 89 2.03 7.37 -0.40
N LEU A 90 3.13 8.12 -0.31
CA LEU A 90 4.42 7.59 0.12
C LEU A 90 4.36 7.05 1.54
N VAL A 91 3.79 7.81 2.49
CA VAL A 91 3.64 7.38 3.90
C VAL A 91 2.88 6.05 4.00
N ILE A 92 1.77 5.90 3.25
CA ILE A 92 0.99 4.67 3.23
C ILE A 92 1.82 3.50 2.67
N ASN A 93 2.58 3.73 1.59
CA ASN A 93 3.45 2.71 1.00
C ASN A 93 4.62 2.33 1.92
N THR A 94 5.25 3.29 2.60
CA THR A 94 6.37 3.02 3.51
C THR A 94 5.95 2.14 4.69
N ALA A 95 4.74 2.37 5.21
CA ALA A 95 4.24 1.57 6.33
C ALA A 95 3.78 0.17 5.91
N SER A 96 3.51 -0.08 4.62
CA SER A 96 3.35 -1.41 4.00
C SER A 96 2.53 -2.41 4.85
N ILE A 97 1.26 -2.08 5.16
CA ILE A 97 0.37 -3.05 5.84
C ILE A 97 0.18 -4.27 4.95
N GLN A 98 0.44 -5.43 5.53
CA GLN A 98 0.47 -6.71 4.85
C GLN A 98 -0.38 -7.70 5.65
N PHE A 99 -1.56 -8.08 5.15
CA PHE A 99 -2.42 -9.04 5.85
C PHE A 99 -1.85 -10.45 5.78
N ILE A 100 -1.25 -10.79 4.64
CA ILE A 100 -0.62 -12.07 4.41
C ILE A 100 0.84 -11.78 4.02
N PRO A 101 1.80 -11.77 4.97
CA PRO A 101 3.22 -11.55 4.68
C PRO A 101 3.84 -12.83 4.11
N ALA A 102 3.31 -13.16 2.94
CA ALA A 102 3.39 -14.41 2.24
C ALA A 102 4.86 -14.82 2.00
N VAL A 103 5.63 -13.86 1.49
CA VAL A 103 7.05 -14.04 1.17
C VAL A 103 7.86 -14.35 2.43
N MET A 104 7.63 -13.63 3.54
CA MET A 104 8.37 -13.86 4.77
C MET A 104 8.01 -15.18 5.45
N VAL A 105 6.73 -15.58 5.41
CA VAL A 105 6.32 -16.92 5.86
C VAL A 105 7.04 -18.00 5.04
N GLY A 106 7.08 -17.85 3.72
CA GLY A 106 7.80 -18.77 2.83
C GLY A 106 9.30 -18.85 3.13
N ILE A 107 9.96 -17.70 3.34
CA ILE A 107 11.39 -17.65 3.68
C ILE A 107 11.63 -18.33 5.03
N ARG A 108 10.85 -17.99 6.06
CA ARG A 108 10.97 -18.61 7.39
C ARG A 108 10.74 -20.11 7.35
N ALA A 109 9.78 -20.58 6.56
CA ALA A 109 9.55 -22.01 6.35
C ALA A 109 10.76 -22.68 5.67
N SER A 110 11.35 -22.04 4.66
CA SER A 110 12.53 -22.58 3.96
C SER A 110 13.78 -22.64 4.85
N LEU A 111 13.88 -21.76 5.84
CA LEU A 111 14.95 -21.74 6.84
C LEU A 111 14.69 -22.66 8.05
N GLY A 112 13.63 -23.47 8.02
CA GLY A 112 13.34 -24.46 9.08
C GLY A 112 12.67 -23.88 10.33
N SER A 113 12.04 -22.71 10.25
CA SER A 113 11.29 -22.14 11.38
C SER A 113 10.14 -23.05 11.82
N ARG A 114 10.05 -23.35 13.12
CA ARG A 114 8.97 -24.16 13.72
C ARG A 114 7.59 -23.52 13.52
N ASN A 115 7.52 -22.19 13.63
CA ASN A 115 6.31 -21.40 13.41
C ASN A 115 6.61 -20.25 12.42
N PRO A 116 6.52 -20.49 11.10
CA PRO A 116 6.85 -19.47 10.10
C PRO A 116 5.94 -18.23 10.10
N ALA A 117 4.75 -18.32 10.70
CA ALA A 117 3.71 -17.28 10.70
C ALA A 117 3.44 -16.63 12.07
N ASP A 118 4.26 -16.89 13.09
CA ASP A 118 4.08 -16.31 14.44
C ASP A 118 4.09 -14.76 14.46
N PHE A 119 4.85 -14.14 13.56
CA PHE A 119 5.07 -12.70 13.50
C PHE A 119 3.94 -11.93 12.81
N VAL A 120 3.02 -12.62 12.13
CA VAL A 120 2.01 -11.98 11.27
C VAL A 120 1.15 -10.98 12.07
N ILE A 121 0.68 -11.38 13.25
CA ILE A 121 -0.14 -10.53 14.11
C ILE A 121 0.64 -9.29 14.56
N VAL A 122 1.88 -9.50 15.01
CA VAL A 122 2.76 -8.40 15.46
C VAL A 122 3.08 -7.45 14.30
N SER A 123 3.31 -7.99 13.10
CA SER A 123 3.57 -7.20 11.89
C SER A 123 2.36 -6.35 11.49
N ILE A 124 1.15 -6.90 11.52
CA ILE A 124 -0.08 -6.14 11.24
C ILE A 124 -0.26 -5.01 12.26
N LEU A 125 -0.06 -5.29 13.56
CA LEU A 125 -0.17 -4.26 14.61
C LEU A 125 0.89 -3.17 14.47
N SER A 126 2.14 -3.56 14.19
CA SER A 126 3.25 -2.62 14.01
C SER A 126 3.03 -1.71 12.79
N THR A 127 2.65 -2.30 11.65
CA THR A 127 2.41 -1.54 10.40
C THR A 127 1.16 -0.68 10.49
N SER A 128 0.11 -1.15 11.17
CA SER A 128 -1.08 -0.35 11.46
C SER A 128 -0.76 0.87 12.31
N THR A 129 0.04 0.69 13.36
CA THR A 129 0.49 1.80 14.22
C THR A 129 1.33 2.79 13.42
N ALA A 130 2.23 2.31 12.57
CA ALA A 130 3.04 3.15 11.68
C ALA A 130 2.18 3.96 10.70
N ILE A 131 1.14 3.36 10.09
CA ILE A 131 0.19 4.10 9.23
C ILE A 131 -0.54 5.19 10.01
N VAL A 132 -1.09 4.87 11.19
CA VAL A 132 -1.86 5.83 11.97
C VAL A 132 -0.99 7.02 12.37
N VAL A 133 0.19 6.76 12.95
CA VAL A 133 1.13 7.82 13.35
C VAL A 133 1.61 8.60 12.12
N GLY A 134 1.97 7.93 11.04
CA GLY A 134 2.44 8.56 9.80
C GLY A 134 1.40 9.48 9.18
N LEU A 135 0.13 9.07 9.11
CA LEU A 135 -0.95 9.89 8.57
C LEU A 135 -1.26 11.10 9.47
N ILE A 136 -1.21 10.93 10.79
CA ILE A 136 -1.38 12.03 11.76
C ILE A 136 -0.25 13.05 11.59
N LEU A 137 1.00 12.60 11.59
CA LEU A 137 2.17 13.47 11.42
C LEU A 137 2.16 14.16 10.07
N ASN A 138 1.86 13.43 8.99
CA ASN A 138 1.77 14.03 7.66
C ASN A 138 0.68 15.12 7.62
N LYS A 139 -0.48 14.89 8.25
CA LYS A 139 -1.54 15.90 8.30
C LYS A 139 -1.18 17.11 9.17
N TYR A 140 -0.41 16.89 10.22
CA TYR A 140 0.12 17.96 11.07
C TYR A 140 1.15 18.81 10.33
N LEU A 141 2.12 18.16 9.68
CA LEU A 141 3.17 18.80 8.87
C LEU A 141 2.59 19.61 7.71
N GLU A 142 1.56 19.09 7.02
CA GLU A 142 0.83 19.80 5.97
C GLU A 142 0.24 21.15 6.45
N LYS A 143 -0.07 21.28 7.74
CA LYS A 143 -0.63 22.52 8.30
C LYS A 143 0.42 23.49 8.84
N MET A 144 1.69 23.08 8.93
CA MET A 144 2.74 23.93 9.49
C MET A 144 3.08 25.08 8.53
N PRO A 145 3.29 26.30 9.05
CA PRO A 145 3.55 27.47 8.22
C PRO A 145 4.84 27.37 7.39
N ILE A 146 5.79 26.51 7.80
CA ILE A 146 7.03 26.24 7.08
C ILE A 146 6.77 25.49 5.75
N PHE A 147 5.67 24.75 5.65
CA PHE A 147 5.29 23.97 4.46
C PHE A 147 4.01 24.48 3.79
N LYS A 148 3.39 25.54 4.34
CA LYS A 148 2.31 26.27 3.69
C LYS A 148 2.92 27.29 2.74
N GLU A 149 3.01 26.89 1.48
CA GLU A 149 3.14 27.82 0.35
C GLU A 149 1.78 28.22 -0.19
#